data_AF-A0A7J5DFS0-F1
#
_entry.id   AF-A0A7J5DFS0-F1
#
_cell.length_a   1.000
_cell.length_b   1.000
_cell.length_c   1.000
_cell.angle_alpha   90.00
_cell.angle_beta   90.00
_cell.angle_gamma   90.00
#
_symmetry.space_group_name_H-M   'P 1'
#
loop_
_entity.id
_entity.type
_entity.pdbx_description
1 polymer ?
#
loop_
_entity_poly.entity_id
_entity_poly.type
_entity_poly.pdbx_seq_one_letter_code
_entity_poly.pdbx_strand_id
1 'polypeptide(L)'
;MSTFDADAVVVGAGPTGLMLAGELRLNGASVIILDKLAEPIMESRALGFSARTIEEFAQRGLIARFGEVGVIPVGHFGGVGLDYQVLEGGSYGARGIPQARTEGVLGGWARELGAEIRRGVEATGLAQDAEGVTLTAQGADGTLTLRARYVVGCDGARSIVRKLAGIDFPGTEPAIELRFADVAGVALRPRFSGERVPGGMVMVIPIGPDRSRVIYFDSAEPLRKSPEAITFEEVAASWQRLTGEDISGATPLWVSSTTDNSRQAAEYRRGRVLLAGDAAHIHLPIGAQGMSAGIQDAVNLGWKLALDIRGRAPRDLLDTYHAERHPVGARILTNTLAQRILYLGGDDITPLREVFTELVDNHASVRRHLVGMVTGLDIRHDVGAGEHPLLGRRLPERELLVDGEKTSVFALLNAGRAVLLELGGDHGLGEAAAGWADRVETVRADQPDCDAPVDGILVRPDGYVAWLAPQGAGLEGLTDALARWFGPAS
;
A
#
# COMPACT_ATOMS: atom_id res chain seq x y z
N MET A 1 8.42 21.95 29.56
CA MET A 1 8.50 21.20 28.29
C MET A 1 7.41 20.15 28.34
N SER A 2 6.48 20.12 27.38
CA SER A 2 5.47 19.06 27.34
C SER A 2 6.20 17.74 27.16
N THR A 3 6.14 16.88 28.19
CA THR A 3 6.70 15.53 28.11
C THR A 3 5.78 14.70 27.22
N PHE A 4 6.23 14.38 26.01
CA PHE A 4 5.58 13.44 25.12
C PHE A 4 6.01 12.01 25.48
N ASP A 5 5.07 11.07 25.46
CA ASP A 5 5.36 9.63 25.61
C ASP A 5 6.08 9.07 24.38
N ALA A 6 5.76 9.63 23.21
CA ALA A 6 6.42 9.34 21.93
C ALA A 6 6.24 10.52 20.97
N ASP A 7 7.06 10.58 19.92
CA ASP A 7 6.87 11.56 18.86
C ASP A 7 5.57 11.27 18.07
N ALA A 8 5.32 10.00 17.76
CA ALA A 8 4.10 9.57 17.10
C ALA A 8 3.43 8.39 17.81
N VAL A 9 2.10 8.42 17.91
CA VAL A 9 1.28 7.25 18.27
C VAL A 9 0.53 6.76 17.04
N VAL A 10 0.72 5.49 16.69
CA VAL A 10 0.01 4.84 15.58
C VAL A 10 -1.09 3.96 16.16
N VAL A 11 -2.33 4.14 15.72
CA VAL A 11 -3.46 3.33 16.17
C VAL A 11 -3.76 2.28 15.11
N GLY A 12 -3.54 1.01 15.43
CA GLY A 12 -3.67 -0.16 14.55
C GLY A 12 -2.32 -0.79 14.20
N ALA A 13 -2.13 -2.06 14.56
CA ALA A 13 -0.97 -2.90 14.27
C ALA A 13 -1.22 -3.86 13.09
N GLY A 14 -2.02 -3.44 12.11
CA GLY A 14 -2.09 -4.08 10.79
C GLY A 14 -0.89 -3.67 9.91
N PRO A 15 -0.80 -4.19 8.65
CA PRO A 15 0.34 -3.96 7.78
C PRO A 15 0.71 -2.49 7.58
N THR A 16 -0.30 -1.62 7.43
CA THR A 16 -0.09 -0.17 7.28
C THR A 16 0.55 0.47 8.50
N GLY A 17 0.03 0.20 9.71
CA GLY A 17 0.55 0.78 10.93
C GLY A 17 1.94 0.25 11.29
N LEU A 18 2.18 -1.04 11.06
CA LEU A 18 3.50 -1.66 11.27
C LEU A 18 4.54 -1.11 10.28
N MET A 19 4.18 -0.94 9.02
CA MET A 19 5.05 -0.31 8.02
C MET A 19 5.38 1.13 8.44
N LEU A 20 4.36 1.93 8.79
CA LEU A 20 4.54 3.33 9.16
C LEU A 20 5.45 3.48 10.39
N ALA A 21 5.28 2.61 11.39
CA ALA A 21 6.13 2.62 12.56
C ALA A 21 7.60 2.37 12.20
N GLY A 22 7.88 1.40 11.33
CA GLY A 22 9.25 1.17 10.85
C GLY A 22 9.81 2.35 10.06
N GLU A 23 9.04 2.96 9.15
CA GLU A 23 9.46 4.15 8.40
C GLU A 23 9.81 5.34 9.31
N LEU A 24 9.00 5.57 10.35
CA LEU A 24 9.23 6.61 11.34
C LEU A 24 10.48 6.32 12.19
N ARG A 25 10.67 5.05 12.61
CA ARG A 25 11.84 4.63 13.38
C ARG A 25 13.13 4.70 12.56
N LEU A 26 13.10 4.33 11.27
CA LEU A 26 14.22 4.49 10.34
C LEU A 26 14.72 5.93 10.31
N ASN A 27 13.80 6.89 10.39
CA ASN A 27 14.10 8.32 10.38
C ASN A 27 14.20 8.95 11.79
N GLY A 28 14.39 8.12 12.82
CA GLY A 28 14.77 8.55 14.17
C GLY A 28 13.63 9.10 15.05
N ALA A 29 12.36 8.97 14.66
CA ALA A 29 11.23 9.32 15.52
C ALA A 29 10.94 8.20 16.54
N SER A 30 10.48 8.53 17.74
CA SER A 30 9.94 7.55 18.71
C SER A 30 8.49 7.20 18.40
N VAL A 31 8.13 5.92 18.47
CA VAL A 31 6.81 5.43 18.04
C VAL A 31 6.22 4.44 19.04
N ILE A 32 4.96 4.66 19.41
CA ILE A 32 4.13 3.68 20.12
C ILE A 32 2.97 3.28 19.20
N ILE A 33 2.78 1.99 19.00
CA ILE A 33 1.61 1.42 18.31
C ILE A 33 0.62 0.92 19.36
N LEU A 34 -0.66 1.31 19.23
CA LEU A 34 -1.76 0.74 20.00
C LEU A 34 -2.62 -0.14 19.10
N ASP A 35 -2.87 -1.38 19.50
CA ASP A 35 -3.81 -2.26 18.80
C ASP A 35 -4.80 -2.91 19.77
N LYS A 36 -6.08 -2.88 19.40
CA LYS A 36 -7.15 -3.41 20.24
C LYS A 36 -7.13 -4.94 20.35
N LEU A 37 -6.56 -5.64 19.38
CA LEU A 37 -6.47 -7.09 19.41
C LEU A 37 -5.27 -7.51 20.26
N ALA A 38 -5.51 -8.45 21.17
CA ALA A 38 -4.44 -9.03 22.00
C ALA A 38 -3.45 -9.85 21.15
N GLU A 39 -3.94 -10.49 20.10
CA GLU A 39 -3.17 -11.32 19.18
C GLU A 39 -3.47 -10.95 17.71
N PRO A 40 -2.51 -11.11 16.78
CA PRO A 40 -2.76 -10.92 15.36
C PRO A 40 -3.85 -11.87 14.83
N ILE A 41 -4.60 -11.45 13.82
CA ILE A 41 -5.56 -12.33 13.13
C ILE A 41 -4.78 -13.28 12.22
N MET A 42 -4.96 -14.58 12.41
CA MET A 42 -4.29 -15.60 11.59
C MET A 42 -5.04 -15.84 10.27
N GLU A 43 -6.37 -15.75 10.30
CA GLU A 43 -7.27 -15.94 9.17
C GLU A 43 -7.52 -14.62 8.44
N SER A 44 -6.64 -14.25 7.50
CA SER A 44 -6.73 -12.97 6.80
C SER A 44 -7.28 -13.07 5.37
N ARG A 45 -8.01 -12.03 4.97
CA ARG A 45 -8.55 -11.76 3.62
C ARG A 45 -7.47 -11.55 2.54
N ALA A 46 -6.30 -11.02 2.88
CA ALA A 46 -5.25 -10.74 1.90
C ALA A 46 -4.27 -11.92 1.78
N LEU A 47 -3.99 -12.32 0.53
CA LEU A 47 -3.16 -13.48 0.17
C LEU A 47 -1.93 -13.08 -0.66
N GLY A 48 -1.50 -11.83 -0.56
CA GLY A 48 -0.40 -11.29 -1.35
C GLY A 48 -0.39 -9.77 -1.42
N PHE A 49 0.57 -9.23 -2.16
CA PHE A 49 0.75 -7.79 -2.37
C PHE A 49 1.19 -7.50 -3.81
N SER A 50 0.95 -6.27 -4.27
CA SER A 50 1.22 -5.79 -5.64
C SER A 50 2.71 -5.67 -5.98
N ALA A 51 3.01 -5.48 -7.27
CA ALA A 51 4.36 -5.22 -7.75
C ALA A 51 5.00 -4.00 -7.09
N ARG A 52 4.27 -2.88 -6.92
CA ARG A 52 4.83 -1.70 -6.26
C ARG A 52 5.21 -1.97 -4.81
N THR A 53 4.44 -2.78 -4.09
CA THR A 53 4.77 -3.17 -2.71
C THR A 53 5.99 -4.11 -2.64
N ILE A 54 6.21 -4.96 -3.66
CA ILE A 54 7.47 -5.72 -3.78
C ILE A 54 8.65 -4.76 -3.83
N GLU A 55 8.57 -3.72 -4.67
CA GLU A 55 9.62 -2.70 -4.78
C GLU A 55 9.83 -1.96 -3.45
N GLU A 56 8.77 -1.57 -2.75
CA GLU A 56 8.86 -0.88 -1.45
C GLU A 56 9.51 -1.76 -0.37
N PHE A 57 9.20 -3.05 -0.34
CA PHE A 57 9.88 -3.98 0.56
C PHE A 57 11.34 -4.19 0.16
N ALA A 58 11.67 -4.20 -1.12
CA ALA A 58 13.06 -4.27 -1.57
C ALA A 58 13.84 -2.99 -1.20
N GLN A 59 13.23 -1.81 -1.33
CA GLN A 59 13.77 -0.50 -0.94
C GLN A 59 14.00 -0.35 0.58
N ARG A 60 13.60 -1.34 1.39
CA ARG A 60 13.81 -1.41 2.85
C ARG A 60 14.54 -2.69 3.27
N GLY A 61 15.03 -3.49 2.32
CA GLY A 61 15.68 -4.78 2.60
C GLY A 61 14.76 -5.84 3.23
N LEU A 62 13.44 -5.65 3.15
CA LEU A 62 12.45 -6.53 3.77
C LEU A 62 12.09 -7.72 2.89
N ILE A 63 12.25 -7.61 1.57
CA ILE A 63 11.79 -8.65 0.63
C ILE A 63 12.43 -10.02 0.94
N ALA A 64 13.71 -10.05 1.33
CA ALA A 64 14.42 -11.27 1.70
C ALA A 64 13.84 -11.97 2.94
N ARG A 65 13.18 -11.23 3.85
CA ARG A 65 12.53 -11.80 5.04
C ARG A 65 11.28 -12.62 4.69
N PHE A 66 10.75 -12.45 3.47
CA PHE A 66 9.69 -13.27 2.92
C PHE A 66 10.19 -14.54 2.24
N GLY A 67 11.50 -14.86 2.30
CA GLY A 67 12.07 -16.01 1.61
C GLY A 67 11.93 -15.88 0.10
N GLU A 68 11.74 -17.02 -0.59
CA GLU A 68 11.45 -17.00 -2.03
C GLU A 68 10.05 -16.44 -2.29
N VAL A 69 9.99 -15.30 -2.99
CA VAL A 69 8.75 -14.63 -3.37
C VAL A 69 8.48 -14.88 -4.85
N GLY A 70 7.59 -15.82 -5.15
CA GLY A 70 7.10 -16.03 -6.51
C GLY A 70 6.18 -14.90 -6.96
N VAL A 71 6.33 -14.46 -8.20
CA VAL A 71 5.45 -13.45 -8.85
C VAL A 71 4.63 -14.09 -9.95
N ILE A 72 3.40 -13.60 -10.15
CA ILE A 72 2.52 -14.07 -11.22
C ILE A 72 2.55 -13.06 -12.37
N PRO A 73 2.92 -13.46 -13.61
CA PRO A 73 3.04 -12.53 -14.74
C PRO A 73 1.70 -12.17 -15.38
N VAL A 74 0.65 -12.95 -15.12
CA VAL A 74 -0.69 -12.75 -15.71
C VAL A 74 -1.72 -12.43 -14.64
N GLY A 75 -2.74 -11.65 -15.02
CA GLY A 75 -3.85 -11.29 -14.15
C GLY A 75 -5.04 -10.80 -14.97
N HIS A 76 -5.85 -9.90 -14.40
CA HIS A 76 -6.99 -9.35 -15.10
C HIS A 76 -7.34 -7.93 -14.68
N PHE A 77 -8.08 -7.23 -15.53
CA PHE A 77 -8.86 -6.05 -15.16
C PHE A 77 -10.34 -6.40 -15.31
N GLY A 78 -11.04 -6.59 -14.18
CA GLY A 78 -12.46 -6.92 -14.20
C GLY A 78 -12.84 -8.18 -15.00
N GLY A 79 -12.00 -9.22 -14.97
CA GLY A 79 -12.17 -10.46 -15.74
C GLY A 79 -11.57 -10.45 -17.16
N VAL A 80 -11.14 -9.28 -17.66
CA VAL A 80 -10.41 -9.17 -18.94
C VAL A 80 -8.94 -9.50 -18.70
N GLY A 81 -8.41 -10.50 -19.40
CA GLY A 81 -7.04 -10.98 -19.20
C GLY A 81 -5.98 -9.91 -19.48
N LEU A 82 -4.93 -9.89 -18.66
CA LEU A 82 -3.80 -8.99 -18.82
C LEU A 82 -2.47 -9.76 -18.66
N ASP A 83 -1.55 -9.51 -19.58
CA ASP A 83 -0.12 -9.78 -19.38
C ASP A 83 0.50 -8.57 -18.68
N TYR A 84 1.03 -8.76 -17.48
CA TYR A 84 1.60 -7.69 -16.67
C TYR A 84 3.04 -7.36 -17.08
N GLN A 85 3.71 -8.26 -17.82
CA GLN A 85 5.10 -8.08 -18.26
C GLN A 85 5.25 -7.00 -19.35
N VAL A 86 4.13 -6.48 -19.85
CA VAL A 86 4.10 -5.29 -20.73
C VAL A 86 4.67 -4.04 -20.06
N LEU A 87 4.77 -4.01 -18.73
CA LEU A 87 5.50 -3.01 -17.96
C LEU A 87 6.73 -3.64 -17.31
N GLU A 88 7.82 -2.89 -17.30
CA GLU A 88 9.00 -3.27 -16.54
C GLU A 88 8.70 -3.36 -15.04
N GLY A 89 9.15 -4.46 -14.42
CA GLY A 89 8.81 -4.81 -13.03
C GLY A 89 7.34 -5.22 -12.85
N GLY A 90 6.57 -5.28 -13.93
CA GLY A 90 5.16 -5.60 -13.92
C GLY A 90 4.90 -7.06 -13.56
N SER A 91 4.06 -7.26 -12.55
CA SER A 91 3.50 -8.56 -12.20
C SER A 91 2.16 -8.33 -11.48
N TYR A 92 1.31 -9.35 -11.42
CA TYR A 92 0.14 -9.33 -10.55
C TYR A 92 0.54 -9.25 -9.05
N GLY A 93 1.82 -9.47 -8.77
CA GLY A 93 2.44 -9.38 -7.46
C GLY A 93 2.69 -10.75 -6.84
N ALA A 94 3.08 -10.74 -5.57
CA ALA A 94 3.29 -11.94 -4.79
C ALA A 94 1.94 -12.56 -4.41
N ARG A 95 1.81 -13.90 -4.47
CA ARG A 95 0.62 -14.63 -4.01
C ARG A 95 1.00 -15.78 -3.11
N GLY A 96 0.05 -16.22 -2.28
CA GLY A 96 0.30 -17.26 -1.28
C GLY A 96 1.08 -16.76 -0.06
N ILE A 97 1.15 -15.43 0.13
CA ILE A 97 1.71 -14.82 1.34
C ILE A 97 0.53 -14.34 2.20
N PRO A 98 0.18 -15.05 3.28
CA PRO A 98 -0.88 -14.61 4.17
C PRO A 98 -0.53 -13.27 4.82
N GLN A 99 -1.51 -12.40 5.02
CA GLN A 99 -1.28 -11.12 5.72
C GLN A 99 -0.62 -11.28 7.08
N ALA A 100 -0.96 -12.32 7.86
CA ALA A 100 -0.34 -12.61 9.15
C ALA A 100 1.20 -12.75 9.04
N ARG A 101 1.68 -13.31 7.92
CA ARG A 101 3.13 -13.39 7.63
C ARG A 101 3.71 -12.00 7.36
N THR A 102 3.02 -11.18 6.58
CA THR A 102 3.40 -9.78 6.35
C THR A 102 3.42 -8.98 7.65
N GLU A 103 2.41 -9.10 8.50
CA GLU A 103 2.38 -8.48 9.83
C GLU A 103 3.50 -8.98 10.73
N GLY A 104 3.83 -10.27 10.67
CA GLY A 104 4.98 -10.84 11.38
C GLY A 104 6.31 -10.21 10.97
N VAL A 105 6.57 -10.11 9.66
CA VAL A 105 7.79 -9.50 9.11
C VAL A 105 7.87 -8.02 9.49
N LEU A 106 6.80 -7.25 9.26
CA LEU A 106 6.77 -5.81 9.53
C LEU A 106 6.82 -5.52 11.04
N GLY A 107 6.14 -6.33 11.86
CA GLY A 107 6.16 -6.19 13.31
C GLY A 107 7.48 -6.61 13.95
N GLY A 108 8.22 -7.55 13.35
CA GLY A 108 9.61 -7.84 13.72
C GLY A 108 10.52 -6.66 13.39
N TRP A 109 10.47 -6.20 12.14
CA TRP A 109 11.26 -5.06 11.66
C TRP A 109 11.02 -3.77 12.46
N ALA A 110 9.78 -3.40 12.71
CA ALA A 110 9.45 -2.21 13.49
C ALA A 110 10.01 -2.28 14.92
N ARG A 111 9.96 -3.47 15.57
CA ARG A 111 10.54 -3.69 16.91
C ARG A 111 12.05 -3.67 16.91
N GLU A 112 12.70 -4.26 15.91
CA GLU A 112 14.16 -4.19 15.75
C GLU A 112 14.64 -2.74 15.64
N LEU A 113 13.86 -1.89 14.98
CA LEU A 113 14.12 -0.45 14.92
C LEU A 113 13.72 0.30 16.20
N GLY A 114 13.06 -0.35 17.17
CA GLY A 114 12.71 0.19 18.48
C GLY A 114 11.30 0.79 18.60
N ALA A 115 10.37 0.43 17.73
CA ALA A 115 8.95 0.76 17.93
C ALA A 115 8.37 -0.06 19.11
N GLU A 116 7.61 0.61 19.97
CA GLU A 116 6.85 -0.06 21.03
C GLU A 116 5.48 -0.50 20.47
N ILE A 117 5.08 -1.76 20.68
CA ILE A 117 3.80 -2.29 20.19
C ILE A 117 2.98 -2.80 21.38
N ARG A 118 1.90 -2.09 21.70
CA ARG A 118 0.96 -2.43 22.79
C ARG A 118 -0.31 -3.04 22.21
N ARG A 119 -0.46 -4.34 22.40
CA ARG A 119 -1.65 -5.12 22.00
C ARG A 119 -2.67 -5.20 23.13
N GLY A 120 -3.94 -5.44 22.77
CA GLY A 120 -5.05 -5.42 23.72
C GLY A 120 -5.36 -4.03 24.29
N VAL A 121 -4.95 -2.96 23.58
CA VAL A 121 -5.14 -1.56 23.97
C VAL A 121 -5.97 -0.85 22.90
N GLU A 122 -7.20 -0.50 23.24
CA GLU A 122 -8.14 0.15 22.34
C GLU A 122 -8.15 1.67 22.54
N ALA A 123 -7.90 2.44 21.49
CA ALA A 123 -8.07 3.90 21.53
C ALA A 123 -9.58 4.25 21.62
N THR A 124 -9.94 5.12 22.55
CA THR A 124 -11.33 5.49 22.85
C THR A 124 -11.59 6.99 22.82
N GLY A 125 -10.55 7.83 22.95
CA GLY A 125 -10.68 9.28 22.94
C GLY A 125 -9.48 9.96 22.32
N LEU A 126 -9.70 11.14 21.74
CA LEU A 126 -8.66 11.94 21.08
C LEU A 126 -8.97 13.42 21.27
N ALA A 127 -7.98 14.19 21.71
CA ALA A 127 -8.01 15.64 21.74
C ALA A 127 -6.66 16.19 21.27
N GLN A 128 -6.66 17.27 20.49
CA GLN A 128 -5.43 17.90 20.02
C GLN A 128 -5.40 19.39 20.34
N ASP A 129 -4.19 19.94 20.48
CA ASP A 129 -3.92 21.37 20.64
C ASP A 129 -2.75 21.78 19.73
N ALA A 130 -2.23 23.00 19.92
CA ALA A 130 -1.16 23.54 19.10
C ALA A 130 0.14 22.73 19.17
N GLU A 131 0.40 22.00 20.26
CA GLU A 131 1.67 21.31 20.52
C GLU A 131 1.61 19.81 20.25
N GLY A 132 0.45 19.18 20.37
CA GLY A 132 0.34 17.72 20.27
C GLY A 132 -1.08 17.17 20.34
N VAL A 133 -1.15 15.85 20.45
CA VAL A 133 -2.39 15.07 20.55
C VAL A 133 -2.35 14.24 21.83
N THR A 134 -3.41 14.34 22.62
CA THR A 134 -3.69 13.47 23.76
C THR A 134 -4.64 12.36 23.32
N LEU A 135 -4.19 11.12 23.41
CA LEU A 135 -4.97 9.92 23.09
C LEU A 135 -5.37 9.20 24.39
N THR A 136 -6.65 8.95 24.57
CA THR A 136 -7.18 8.10 25.64
C THR A 136 -7.39 6.70 25.09
N ALA A 137 -6.93 5.69 25.82
CA ALA A 137 -7.07 4.30 25.46
C ALA A 137 -7.47 3.42 26.65
N GLN A 138 -8.03 2.27 26.37
CA GLN A 138 -8.44 1.27 27.34
C GLN A 138 -7.59 0.01 27.17
N GLY A 139 -6.90 -0.40 28.23
CA GLY A 139 -6.17 -1.67 28.31
C GLY A 139 -6.68 -2.55 29.45
N ALA A 140 -6.02 -3.69 29.66
CA ALA A 140 -6.33 -4.63 30.74
C ALA A 140 -6.20 -3.99 32.14
N ASP A 141 -5.22 -3.10 32.33
CA ASP A 141 -4.96 -2.41 33.60
C ASP A 141 -5.81 -1.16 33.82
N GLY A 142 -6.76 -0.89 32.92
CA GLY A 142 -7.64 0.28 32.98
C GLY A 142 -7.40 1.29 31.86
N THR A 143 -7.91 2.50 32.07
CA THR A 143 -7.76 3.62 31.13
C THR A 143 -6.35 4.20 31.23
N LEU A 144 -5.70 4.41 30.09
CA LEU A 144 -4.42 5.09 29.99
C LEU A 144 -4.51 6.28 29.03
N THR A 145 -3.65 7.27 29.25
CA THR A 145 -3.56 8.47 28.41
C THR A 145 -2.15 8.62 27.90
N LEU A 146 -2.01 8.82 26.59
CA LEU A 146 -0.72 9.08 25.93
C LEU A 146 -0.72 10.46 25.29
N ARG A 147 0.41 11.13 25.36
CA ARG A 147 0.65 12.42 24.72
C ARG A 147 1.72 12.27 23.65
N ALA A 148 1.39 12.62 22.41
CA ALA A 148 2.32 12.56 21.29
C ALA A 148 2.30 13.85 20.46
N ARG A 149 3.31 14.07 19.62
CA ARG A 149 3.29 15.20 18.67
C ARG A 149 2.28 14.96 17.56
N TYR A 150 2.12 13.70 17.16
CA TYR A 150 1.20 13.26 16.12
C TYR A 150 0.50 11.95 16.49
N VAL A 151 -0.73 11.79 16.00
CA VAL A 151 -1.46 10.52 15.99
C VAL A 151 -1.76 10.13 14.56
N VAL A 152 -1.49 8.88 14.19
CA VAL A 152 -1.87 8.33 12.88
C VAL A 152 -2.84 7.17 13.04
N GLY A 153 -4.03 7.30 12.46
CA GLY A 153 -5.03 6.25 12.38
C GLY A 153 -4.71 5.27 11.26
N CYS A 154 -4.32 4.06 11.64
CA CYS A 154 -4.13 2.88 10.79
C CYS A 154 -5.07 1.74 11.24
N ASP A 155 -6.21 2.10 11.83
CA ASP A 155 -7.14 1.28 12.61
C ASP A 155 -8.32 0.73 11.79
N GLY A 156 -8.12 0.64 10.47
CA GLY A 156 -8.99 -0.06 9.55
C GLY A 156 -10.27 0.70 9.15
N ALA A 157 -11.14 0.01 8.41
CA ALA A 157 -12.36 0.57 7.82
C ALA A 157 -13.27 1.31 8.83
N ARG A 158 -13.31 0.83 10.07
CA ARG A 158 -14.13 1.39 11.16
C ARG A 158 -13.35 2.37 12.06
N SER A 159 -12.27 2.96 11.54
CA SER A 159 -11.35 3.85 12.24
C SER A 159 -12.03 4.74 13.28
N ILE A 160 -11.61 4.58 14.53
CA ILE A 160 -12.01 5.43 15.65
C ILE A 160 -11.27 6.76 15.56
N VAL A 161 -10.02 6.77 15.10
CA VAL A 161 -9.22 7.99 14.91
C VAL A 161 -9.89 8.93 13.90
N ARG A 162 -10.33 8.42 12.75
CA ARG A 162 -11.06 9.20 11.73
C ARG A 162 -12.31 9.86 12.31
N LYS A 163 -13.11 9.08 13.06
CA LYS A 163 -14.36 9.55 13.67
C LYS A 163 -14.10 10.62 14.74
N LEU A 164 -13.15 10.38 15.64
CA LEU A 164 -12.82 11.31 16.71
C LEU A 164 -12.18 12.60 16.19
N ALA A 165 -11.45 12.54 15.07
CA ALA A 165 -10.97 13.73 14.37
C ALA A 165 -12.06 14.50 13.61
N GLY A 166 -13.27 13.94 13.51
CA GLY A 166 -14.40 14.52 12.78
C GLY A 166 -14.18 14.54 11.26
N ILE A 167 -13.40 13.61 10.72
CA ILE A 167 -13.11 13.53 9.28
C ILE A 167 -14.19 12.71 8.60
N ASP A 168 -14.83 13.29 7.59
CA ASP A 168 -15.90 12.64 6.83
C ASP A 168 -15.39 11.45 5.99
N PHE A 169 -16.28 10.49 5.74
CA PHE A 169 -15.98 9.29 4.95
C PHE A 169 -16.97 9.09 3.79
N PRO A 170 -16.99 10.03 2.83
CA PRO A 170 -17.87 9.95 1.66
C PRO A 170 -17.55 8.73 0.78
N GLY A 171 -18.55 8.30 0.03
CA GLY A 171 -18.43 7.21 -0.94
C GLY A 171 -19.78 6.60 -1.29
N THR A 172 -19.76 5.40 -1.82
CA THR A 172 -20.96 4.70 -2.30
C THR A 172 -21.48 3.71 -1.27
N GLU A 173 -22.81 3.58 -1.19
CA GLU A 173 -23.43 2.48 -0.45
C GLU A 173 -23.13 1.12 -1.13
N PRO A 174 -23.09 0.03 -0.36
CA PRO A 174 -22.85 -1.30 -0.92
C PRO A 174 -23.97 -1.71 -1.87
N ALA A 175 -23.60 -2.35 -2.97
CA ALA A 175 -24.50 -2.91 -3.98
C ALA A 175 -24.39 -4.44 -4.06
N ILE A 176 -23.23 -5.01 -3.73
CA ILE A 176 -23.00 -6.46 -3.75
C ILE A 176 -22.29 -6.95 -2.48
N GLU A 177 -22.30 -8.26 -2.29
CA GLU A 177 -21.59 -8.93 -1.21
C GLU A 177 -20.82 -10.14 -1.74
N LEU A 178 -19.51 -10.15 -1.50
CA LEU A 178 -18.65 -11.31 -1.70
C LEU A 178 -18.62 -12.15 -0.42
N ARG A 179 -18.63 -13.47 -0.59
CA ARG A 179 -18.67 -14.44 0.49
C ARG A 179 -17.47 -15.37 0.37
N PHE A 180 -16.93 -15.78 1.51
CA PHE A 180 -15.65 -16.48 1.61
C PHE A 180 -15.75 -17.62 2.63
N ALA A 181 -15.07 -18.72 2.34
CA ALA A 181 -14.72 -19.71 3.37
C ALA A 181 -13.31 -20.27 3.13
N ASP A 182 -12.57 -20.48 4.20
CA ASP A 182 -11.38 -21.33 4.19
C ASP A 182 -11.80 -22.72 4.60
N VAL A 183 -11.54 -23.70 3.73
CA VAL A 183 -11.98 -25.09 3.90
C VAL A 183 -10.80 -26.05 3.83
N ALA A 184 -10.89 -27.14 4.59
CA ALA A 184 -9.97 -28.26 4.54
C ALA A 184 -10.70 -29.59 4.28
N GLY A 185 -9.96 -30.62 3.89
CA GLY A 185 -10.50 -31.98 3.70
C GLY A 185 -11.24 -32.21 2.37
N VAL A 186 -11.23 -31.22 1.48
CA VAL A 186 -11.74 -31.33 0.10
C VAL A 186 -10.70 -30.79 -0.88
N ALA A 187 -10.52 -31.50 -2.00
CA ALA A 187 -9.67 -31.06 -3.09
C ALA A 187 -10.51 -30.31 -4.12
N LEU A 188 -10.22 -29.02 -4.33
CA LEU A 188 -10.92 -28.17 -5.30
C LEU A 188 -9.98 -27.78 -6.43
N ARG A 189 -10.52 -27.70 -7.66
CA ARG A 189 -9.76 -27.19 -8.81
C ARG A 189 -9.41 -25.71 -8.55
N PRO A 190 -8.13 -25.32 -8.62
CA PRO A 190 -7.74 -23.92 -8.49
C PRO A 190 -8.40 -23.04 -9.56
N ARG A 191 -8.85 -21.85 -9.14
CA ARG A 191 -9.44 -20.82 -9.99
C ARG A 191 -8.84 -19.47 -9.58
N PHE A 192 -7.54 -19.27 -9.81
CA PHE A 192 -6.75 -18.17 -9.21
C PHE A 192 -7.24 -16.75 -9.51
N SER A 193 -7.79 -16.54 -10.71
CA SER A 193 -8.32 -15.26 -11.17
C SER A 193 -9.84 -15.15 -11.05
N GLY A 194 -10.49 -16.17 -10.50
CA GLY A 194 -11.93 -16.39 -10.53
C GLY A 194 -12.42 -16.89 -11.88
N GLU A 195 -13.64 -17.44 -11.87
CA GLU A 195 -14.33 -18.01 -13.00
C GLU A 195 -15.77 -17.51 -12.98
N ARG A 196 -16.21 -16.90 -14.08
CA ARG A 196 -17.63 -16.55 -14.25
C ARG A 196 -18.42 -17.82 -14.53
N VAL A 197 -19.51 -17.99 -13.79
CA VAL A 197 -20.44 -19.11 -13.92
C VAL A 197 -21.86 -18.55 -14.09
N PRO A 198 -22.82 -19.33 -14.62
CA PRO A 198 -24.21 -18.89 -14.66
C PRO A 198 -24.67 -18.46 -13.26
N GLY A 199 -25.17 -17.23 -13.14
CA GLY A 199 -25.62 -16.67 -11.87
C GLY A 199 -24.53 -16.06 -10.98
N GLY A 200 -23.25 -16.02 -11.37
CA GLY A 200 -22.24 -15.41 -10.51
C GLY A 200 -20.78 -15.59 -10.91
N MET A 201 -19.92 -15.57 -9.89
CA MET A 201 -18.48 -15.76 -10.02
C MET A 201 -17.98 -16.59 -8.85
N VAL A 202 -17.06 -17.52 -9.13
CA VAL A 202 -16.42 -18.37 -8.11
C VAL A 202 -14.90 -18.32 -8.23
N MET A 203 -14.21 -18.38 -7.12
CA MET A 203 -12.75 -18.38 -7.03
C MET A 203 -12.29 -19.42 -6.02
N VAL A 204 -11.19 -20.09 -6.33
CA VAL A 204 -10.54 -21.08 -5.45
C VAL A 204 -9.07 -20.73 -5.40
N ILE A 205 -8.60 -20.33 -4.22
CA ILE A 205 -7.19 -20.03 -3.98
C ILE A 205 -6.64 -21.07 -3.01
N PRO A 206 -5.69 -21.92 -3.43
CA PRO A 206 -4.96 -22.79 -2.52
C PRO A 206 -4.21 -21.96 -1.48
N ILE A 207 -4.41 -22.25 -0.20
CA ILE A 207 -3.73 -21.57 0.94
C ILE A 207 -2.91 -22.55 1.78
N GLY A 208 -2.79 -23.80 1.33
CA GLY A 208 -2.01 -24.87 1.95
C GLY A 208 -2.16 -26.16 1.14
N PRO A 209 -1.46 -27.23 1.53
CA PRO A 209 -1.49 -28.51 0.82
C PRO A 209 -2.88 -29.17 0.82
N ASP A 210 -3.67 -28.96 1.87
CA ASP A 210 -5.00 -29.54 2.08
C ASP A 210 -6.08 -28.46 2.36
N ARG A 211 -5.77 -27.19 2.06
CA ARG A 211 -6.62 -26.04 2.39
C ARG A 211 -6.83 -25.14 1.18
N SER A 212 -8.07 -24.72 0.99
CA SER A 212 -8.44 -23.77 -0.06
C SER A 212 -9.33 -22.67 0.50
N ARG A 213 -9.14 -21.45 0.01
CA ARG A 213 -10.11 -20.38 0.14
C ARG A 213 -11.08 -20.45 -1.05
N VAL A 214 -12.36 -20.61 -0.76
CA VAL A 214 -13.44 -20.41 -1.72
C VAL A 214 -13.98 -19.00 -1.59
N ILE A 215 -14.20 -18.32 -2.72
CA ILE A 215 -14.80 -16.99 -2.78
C ILE A 215 -15.89 -17.02 -3.83
N TYR A 216 -17.05 -16.45 -3.55
CA TYR A 216 -18.09 -16.35 -4.55
C TYR A 216 -18.91 -15.07 -4.46
N PHE A 217 -19.49 -14.74 -5.61
CA PHE A 217 -20.59 -13.81 -5.78
C PHE A 217 -21.76 -14.60 -6.38
N ASP A 218 -22.93 -14.52 -5.76
CA ASP A 218 -24.18 -15.08 -6.26
C ASP A 218 -25.16 -13.94 -6.53
N SER A 219 -25.56 -13.75 -7.79
CA SER A 219 -26.46 -12.66 -8.20
C SER A 219 -27.91 -12.86 -7.74
N ALA A 220 -28.28 -14.10 -7.36
CA ALA A 220 -29.59 -14.39 -6.78
C ALA A 220 -29.66 -14.02 -5.28
N GLU A 221 -28.53 -13.79 -4.62
CA GLU A 221 -28.49 -13.45 -3.21
C GLU A 221 -28.41 -11.93 -2.99
N PRO A 222 -29.41 -11.31 -2.34
CA PRO A 222 -29.32 -9.90 -1.97
C PRO A 222 -28.26 -9.68 -0.88
N LEU A 223 -27.94 -8.40 -0.63
CA LEU A 223 -27.15 -8.00 0.53
C LEU A 223 -27.76 -8.55 1.82
N ARG A 224 -26.94 -9.14 2.68
CA ARG A 224 -27.36 -9.60 3.99
C ARG A 224 -27.85 -8.41 4.83
N LYS A 225 -29.06 -8.56 5.38
CA LYS A 225 -29.65 -7.62 6.35
C LYS A 225 -29.47 -8.07 7.80
N SER A 226 -29.12 -9.35 8.00
CA SER A 226 -28.92 -9.93 9.32
C SER A 226 -27.59 -9.43 9.92
N PRO A 227 -27.55 -9.10 11.22
CA PRO A 227 -26.29 -8.87 11.93
C PRO A 227 -25.49 -10.17 12.16
N GLU A 228 -26.10 -11.33 11.94
CA GLU A 228 -25.45 -12.64 12.13
C GLU A 228 -24.42 -12.92 11.04
N ALA A 229 -23.30 -13.50 11.47
CA ALA A 229 -22.25 -13.96 10.56
C ALA A 229 -22.81 -14.99 9.57
N ILE A 230 -22.28 -14.99 8.35
CA ILE A 230 -22.57 -16.02 7.35
C ILE A 230 -22.11 -17.39 7.87
N THR A 231 -22.94 -18.41 7.70
CA THR A 231 -22.59 -19.78 8.10
C THR A 231 -21.92 -20.55 6.96
N PHE A 232 -21.22 -21.63 7.31
CA PHE A 232 -20.60 -22.48 6.29
C PHE A 232 -21.64 -23.21 5.44
N GLU A 233 -22.79 -23.59 6.02
CA GLU A 233 -23.90 -24.23 5.32
C GLU A 233 -24.46 -23.31 4.23
N GLU A 234 -24.59 -22.01 4.51
CA GLU A 234 -24.97 -21.02 3.50
C GLU A 234 -23.94 -20.97 2.37
N VAL A 235 -22.63 -20.94 2.69
CA VAL A 235 -21.55 -20.99 1.69
C VAL A 235 -21.59 -22.26 0.84
N ALA A 236 -21.73 -23.43 1.46
CA ALA A 236 -21.74 -24.72 0.77
C ALA A 236 -22.93 -24.85 -0.17
N ALA A 237 -24.13 -24.43 0.27
CA ALA A 237 -25.33 -24.46 -0.56
C ALA A 237 -25.18 -23.56 -1.80
N SER A 238 -24.66 -22.35 -1.64
CA SER A 238 -24.48 -21.41 -2.76
C SER A 238 -23.37 -21.85 -3.70
N TRP A 239 -22.28 -22.40 -3.16
CA TRP A 239 -21.22 -23.01 -3.95
C TRP A 239 -21.75 -24.14 -4.83
N GLN A 240 -22.56 -25.04 -4.27
CA GLN A 240 -23.17 -26.14 -5.03
C GLN A 240 -24.12 -25.64 -6.11
N ARG A 241 -24.92 -24.60 -5.85
CA ARG A 241 -25.80 -24.00 -6.88
C ARG A 241 -25.00 -23.40 -8.03
N LEU A 242 -23.92 -22.67 -7.73
CA LEU A 242 -23.10 -21.96 -8.73
C LEU A 242 -22.20 -22.90 -9.54
N THR A 243 -21.69 -23.98 -8.93
CA THR A 243 -20.63 -24.81 -9.52
C THR A 243 -21.04 -26.26 -9.79
N GLY A 244 -22.09 -26.75 -9.14
CA GLY A 244 -22.41 -28.17 -9.07
C GLY A 244 -21.49 -28.98 -8.13
N GLU A 245 -20.46 -28.37 -7.55
CA GLU A 245 -19.53 -29.03 -6.61
C GLU A 245 -20.08 -28.98 -5.18
N ASP A 246 -20.11 -30.12 -4.49
CA ASP A 246 -20.52 -30.20 -3.08
C ASP A 246 -19.31 -30.08 -2.15
N ILE A 247 -19.31 -29.03 -1.33
CA ILE A 247 -18.28 -28.80 -0.29
C ILE A 247 -18.83 -28.97 1.13
N SER A 248 -20.07 -29.45 1.31
CA SER A 248 -20.71 -29.57 2.63
C SER A 248 -19.97 -30.52 3.59
N GLY A 249 -19.21 -31.47 3.06
CA GLY A 249 -18.37 -32.38 3.84
C GLY A 249 -16.99 -31.82 4.24
N ALA A 250 -16.65 -30.60 3.81
CA ALA A 250 -15.38 -29.98 4.16
C ALA A 250 -15.37 -29.46 5.59
N THR A 251 -14.18 -29.35 6.18
CA THR A 251 -13.99 -28.71 7.48
C THR A 251 -13.87 -27.20 7.31
N PRO A 252 -14.81 -26.38 7.81
CA PRO A 252 -14.68 -24.93 7.76
C PRO A 252 -13.64 -24.46 8.79
N LEU A 253 -12.64 -23.73 8.32
CA LEU A 253 -11.61 -23.09 9.14
C LEU A 253 -11.98 -21.64 9.45
N TRP A 254 -12.58 -20.96 8.48
CA TRP A 254 -12.99 -19.56 8.58
C TRP A 254 -14.10 -19.27 7.59
N VAL A 255 -15.08 -18.43 7.97
CA VAL A 255 -16.18 -18.01 7.10
C VAL A 255 -16.40 -16.51 7.28
N SER A 256 -16.57 -15.79 6.17
CA SER A 256 -16.76 -14.34 6.21
C SER A 256 -17.48 -13.83 4.98
N SER A 257 -17.94 -12.59 5.06
CA SER A 257 -18.43 -11.84 3.91
C SER A 257 -17.92 -10.40 3.93
N THR A 258 -17.94 -9.76 2.77
CA THR A 258 -17.62 -8.34 2.63
C THR A 258 -18.47 -7.73 1.52
N THR A 259 -18.91 -6.50 1.74
CA THR A 259 -19.59 -5.73 0.70
C THR A 259 -18.59 -4.93 -0.14
N ASP A 260 -19.04 -4.36 -1.24
CA ASP A 260 -18.31 -3.43 -2.10
C ASP A 260 -18.40 -1.96 -1.64
N ASN A 261 -18.57 -1.74 -0.33
CA ASN A 261 -18.56 -0.39 0.22
C ASN A 261 -17.23 0.31 -0.14
N SER A 262 -17.33 1.39 -0.90
CA SER A 262 -16.19 2.14 -1.42
C SER A 262 -16.24 3.56 -0.89
N ARG A 263 -15.33 3.89 0.03
CA ARG A 263 -15.29 5.18 0.72
C ARG A 263 -13.88 5.68 0.90
N GLN A 264 -13.72 6.99 0.96
CA GLN A 264 -12.44 7.65 1.15
C GLN A 264 -12.59 8.79 2.15
N ALA A 265 -11.60 8.98 3.01
CA ALA A 265 -11.57 10.08 3.96
C ALA A 265 -11.41 11.39 3.20
N ALA A 266 -12.27 12.38 3.49
CA ALA A 266 -12.26 13.67 2.80
C ALA A 266 -10.92 14.41 2.96
N GLU A 267 -10.24 14.18 4.08
CA GLU A 267 -8.92 14.72 4.40
C GLU A 267 -8.05 13.58 4.97
N TYR A 268 -6.78 13.52 4.59
CA TYR A 268 -5.83 12.52 5.14
C TYR A 268 -5.04 13.07 6.33
N ARG A 269 -5.13 14.39 6.56
CA ARG A 269 -4.51 15.11 7.67
C ARG A 269 -5.49 16.16 8.16
N ARG A 270 -5.67 16.23 9.48
CA ARG A 270 -6.34 17.34 10.18
C ARG A 270 -5.50 17.76 11.38
N GLY A 271 -4.73 18.82 11.18
CA GLY A 271 -3.76 19.29 12.17
C GLY A 271 -2.69 18.24 12.43
N ARG A 272 -2.68 17.70 13.65
CA ARG A 272 -1.72 16.70 14.15
C ARG A 272 -2.26 15.26 14.10
N VAL A 273 -3.42 15.05 13.48
CA VAL A 273 -4.03 13.74 13.26
C VAL A 273 -3.98 13.40 11.78
N LEU A 274 -3.48 12.21 11.44
CA LEU A 274 -3.40 11.71 10.08
C LEU A 274 -4.07 10.34 9.96
N LEU A 275 -4.40 9.93 8.73
CA LEU A 275 -5.02 8.62 8.44
C LEU A 275 -4.28 7.93 7.31
N ALA A 276 -4.08 6.61 7.40
CA ALA A 276 -3.46 5.80 6.35
C ALA A 276 -4.14 4.44 6.19
N GLY A 277 -4.07 3.87 4.98
CA GLY A 277 -4.66 2.56 4.66
C GLY A 277 -6.19 2.55 4.79
N ASP A 278 -6.77 1.46 5.29
CA ASP A 278 -8.23 1.29 5.41
C ASP A 278 -8.93 2.36 6.28
N ALA A 279 -8.19 3.07 7.13
CA ALA A 279 -8.72 4.22 7.87
C ALA A 279 -8.98 5.42 6.93
N ALA A 280 -8.22 5.53 5.84
CA ALA A 280 -8.26 6.58 4.85
C ALA A 280 -9.03 6.19 3.57
N HIS A 281 -9.09 4.92 3.19
CA HIS A 281 -9.83 4.47 2.01
C HIS A 281 -10.19 2.99 2.09
N ILE A 282 -11.42 2.64 1.71
CA ILE A 282 -11.88 1.26 1.58
C ILE A 282 -12.47 1.04 0.20
N HIS A 283 -12.32 -0.18 -0.29
CA HIS A 283 -12.85 -0.61 -1.57
C HIS A 283 -12.97 -2.14 -1.60
N LEU A 284 -13.66 -2.66 -2.61
CA LEU A 284 -13.77 -4.10 -2.84
C LEU A 284 -12.36 -4.72 -3.05
N PRO A 285 -12.05 -5.90 -2.48
CA PRO A 285 -10.72 -6.51 -2.56
C PRO A 285 -10.45 -7.19 -3.92
N ILE A 286 -10.74 -6.51 -5.03
CA ILE A 286 -10.38 -6.95 -6.39
C ILE A 286 -8.94 -6.52 -6.71
N GLY A 287 -8.14 -7.44 -7.25
CA GLY A 287 -6.76 -7.17 -7.68
C GLY A 287 -5.73 -7.04 -6.55
N ALA A 288 -6.07 -7.42 -5.32
CA ALA A 288 -5.19 -7.36 -4.14
C ALA A 288 -4.59 -5.96 -3.84
N GLN A 289 -5.35 -4.89 -4.11
CA GLN A 289 -4.86 -3.52 -4.02
C GLN A 289 -4.88 -2.92 -2.60
N GLY A 290 -5.78 -3.34 -1.71
CA GLY A 290 -6.06 -2.63 -0.44
C GLY A 290 -4.86 -2.57 0.51
N MET A 291 -4.32 -3.72 0.89
CA MET A 291 -3.11 -3.79 1.75
C MET A 291 -1.93 -3.06 1.12
N SER A 292 -1.73 -3.22 -0.19
CA SER A 292 -0.66 -2.56 -0.94
C SER A 292 -0.79 -1.04 -0.93
N ALA A 293 -2.00 -0.51 -1.09
CA ALA A 293 -2.26 0.92 -1.05
C ALA A 293 -1.92 1.50 0.33
N GLY A 294 -2.29 0.80 1.41
CA GLY A 294 -1.95 1.20 2.77
C GLY A 294 -0.44 1.15 3.06
N ILE A 295 0.30 0.17 2.53
CA ILE A 295 1.77 0.14 2.65
C ILE A 295 2.40 1.34 1.93
N GLN A 296 1.95 1.66 0.72
CA GLN A 296 2.43 2.82 -0.03
C GLN A 296 2.12 4.14 0.69
N ASP A 297 0.96 4.24 1.35
CA ASP A 297 0.64 5.41 2.17
C ASP A 297 1.61 5.57 3.35
N ALA A 298 1.95 4.46 4.02
CA ALA A 298 2.89 4.46 5.13
C ALA A 298 4.30 4.87 4.68
N VAL A 299 4.77 4.36 3.55
CA VAL A 299 6.07 4.72 2.94
C VAL A 299 6.10 6.20 2.56
N ASN A 300 5.04 6.72 1.95
CA ASN A 300 4.95 8.14 1.59
C ASN A 300 4.92 9.06 2.83
N LEU A 301 4.19 8.67 3.88
CA LEU A 301 4.01 9.49 5.07
C LEU A 301 5.23 9.45 6.00
N GLY A 302 5.84 8.29 6.20
CA GLY A 302 6.78 8.05 7.30
C GLY A 302 7.99 8.99 7.29
N TRP A 303 8.63 9.16 6.13
CA TRP A 303 9.79 10.06 6.03
C TRP A 303 9.40 11.55 6.18
N LYS A 304 8.25 11.96 5.62
CA LYS A 304 7.75 13.34 5.72
C LYS A 304 7.42 13.71 7.16
N LEU A 305 6.70 12.81 7.84
CA LEU A 305 6.30 12.99 9.22
C LEU A 305 7.51 12.98 10.16
N ALA A 306 8.50 12.13 9.91
CA ALA A 306 9.73 12.14 10.67
C ALA A 306 10.51 13.45 10.50
N LEU A 307 10.65 13.98 9.27
CA LEU A 307 11.29 15.28 9.05
C LEU A 307 10.56 16.42 9.77
N ASP A 308 9.23 16.39 9.81
CA ASP A 308 8.42 17.38 10.51
C ASP A 308 8.62 17.31 12.03
N ILE A 309 8.56 16.09 12.59
CA ILE A 309 8.86 15.82 14.01
C ILE A 309 10.25 16.35 14.41
N ARG A 310 11.24 16.22 13.52
CA ARG A 310 12.61 16.67 13.75
C ARG A 310 12.83 18.16 13.49
N GLY A 311 11.80 18.90 13.08
CA GLY A 311 11.89 20.33 12.77
C GLY A 311 12.74 20.64 11.54
N ARG A 312 12.86 19.68 10.62
CA ARG A 312 13.65 19.79 9.38
C ARG A 312 12.78 19.83 8.12
N ALA A 313 11.50 19.52 8.22
CA ALA A 313 10.59 19.59 7.09
C ALA A 313 10.39 21.04 6.61
N PRO A 314 10.41 21.27 5.29
CA PRO A 314 9.79 22.44 4.67
C PRO A 314 8.33 22.59 5.11
N ARG A 315 7.84 23.84 5.17
CA ARG A 315 6.52 24.22 5.70
C ARG A 315 5.35 23.36 5.19
N ASP A 316 5.37 23.03 3.90
CA ASP A 316 4.25 22.36 3.23
C ASP A 316 4.53 20.88 2.91
N LEU A 317 5.69 20.34 3.34
CA LEU A 317 6.09 18.97 3.00
C LEU A 317 5.06 17.95 3.50
N LEU A 318 4.60 18.08 4.75
CA LEU A 318 3.66 17.12 5.32
C LEU A 318 2.27 17.20 4.66
N ASP A 319 1.87 18.36 4.12
CA ASP A 319 0.61 18.51 3.37
C ASP A 319 0.65 17.81 2.01
N THR A 320 1.85 17.61 1.45
CA THR A 320 1.99 16.79 0.23
C THR A 320 1.53 15.35 0.44
N TYR A 321 1.46 14.83 1.67
CA TYR A 321 0.92 13.49 1.92
C TYR A 321 -0.52 13.36 1.40
N HIS A 322 -1.40 14.30 1.75
CA HIS A 322 -2.76 14.31 1.23
C HIS A 322 -2.77 14.57 -0.28
N ALA A 323 -2.04 15.59 -0.75
CA ALA A 323 -2.01 15.97 -2.16
C ALA A 323 -1.52 14.83 -3.08
N GLU A 324 -0.63 13.97 -2.58
CA GLU A 324 -0.08 12.83 -3.33
C GLU A 324 -0.92 11.57 -3.20
N ARG A 325 -1.40 11.24 -1.99
CA ARG A 325 -2.04 9.95 -1.70
C ARG A 325 -3.54 9.95 -1.86
N HIS A 326 -4.20 11.08 -1.64
CA HIS A 326 -5.65 11.17 -1.83
C HIS A 326 -6.06 10.94 -3.31
N PRO A 327 -5.40 11.52 -4.33
CA PRO A 327 -5.72 11.21 -5.72
C PRO A 327 -5.46 9.74 -6.09
N VAL A 328 -4.44 9.11 -5.50
CA VAL A 328 -4.16 7.68 -5.68
C VAL A 328 -5.31 6.83 -5.11
N GLY A 329 -5.74 7.11 -3.88
CA GLY A 329 -6.90 6.45 -3.26
C GLY A 329 -8.17 6.59 -4.10
N ALA A 330 -8.46 7.79 -4.61
CA ALA A 330 -9.62 8.04 -5.46
C ALA A 330 -9.59 7.23 -6.77
N ARG A 331 -8.40 7.09 -7.36
CA ARG A 331 -8.19 6.27 -8.56
C ARG A 331 -8.33 4.78 -8.28
N ILE A 332 -7.93 4.32 -7.09
CA ILE A 332 -8.14 2.93 -6.64
C ILE A 332 -9.63 2.63 -6.50
N LEU A 333 -10.39 3.50 -5.84
CA LEU A 333 -11.85 3.37 -5.73
C LEU A 333 -12.52 3.32 -7.10
N THR A 334 -12.14 4.23 -8.00
CA THR A 334 -12.68 4.30 -9.37
C THR A 334 -12.41 3.00 -10.13
N ASN A 335 -11.17 2.49 -10.11
CA ASN A 335 -10.83 1.30 -10.88
C ASN A 335 -11.45 0.04 -10.29
N THR A 336 -11.51 -0.09 -8.96
CA THR A 336 -12.09 -1.28 -8.32
C THR A 336 -13.60 -1.35 -8.54
N LEU A 337 -14.30 -0.21 -8.58
CA LEU A 337 -15.70 -0.13 -8.99
C LEU A 337 -15.88 -0.50 -10.46
N ALA A 338 -15.02 -0.01 -11.36
CA ALA A 338 -15.06 -0.39 -12.78
C ALA A 338 -14.82 -1.90 -12.98
N GLN A 339 -13.83 -2.44 -12.29
CA GLN A 339 -13.53 -3.88 -12.32
C GLN A 339 -14.68 -4.70 -11.74
N ARG A 340 -15.34 -4.24 -10.68
CA ARG A 340 -16.55 -4.89 -10.13
C ARG A 340 -17.66 -4.93 -11.18
N ILE A 341 -17.96 -3.81 -11.84
CA ILE A 341 -19.00 -3.75 -12.88
C ILE A 341 -18.69 -4.72 -14.01
N LEU A 342 -17.46 -4.66 -14.54
CA LEU A 342 -17.03 -5.54 -15.61
C LEU A 342 -17.07 -7.01 -15.17
N TYR A 343 -16.64 -7.31 -13.96
CA TYR A 343 -16.46 -8.71 -13.58
C TYR A 343 -17.72 -9.38 -13.10
N LEU A 344 -18.50 -8.68 -12.28
CA LEU A 344 -19.66 -9.21 -11.54
C LEU A 344 -21.00 -8.70 -12.09
N GLY A 345 -20.97 -7.85 -13.12
CA GLY A 345 -22.18 -7.46 -13.84
C GLY A 345 -22.84 -8.64 -14.57
N GLY A 346 -24.13 -8.50 -14.89
CA GLY A 346 -24.89 -9.54 -15.58
C GLY A 346 -24.54 -9.67 -17.07
N ASP A 347 -25.43 -10.32 -17.80
CA ASP A 347 -25.32 -10.52 -19.25
C ASP A 347 -25.40 -9.19 -20.02
N ASP A 348 -26.04 -8.18 -19.44
CA ASP A 348 -26.14 -6.81 -19.97
C ASP A 348 -24.77 -6.13 -20.11
N ILE A 349 -23.77 -6.54 -19.32
CA ILE A 349 -22.40 -6.02 -19.39
C ILE A 349 -21.54 -6.75 -20.43
N THR A 350 -22.01 -7.85 -21.02
CA THR A 350 -21.22 -8.66 -21.98
C THR A 350 -20.71 -7.87 -23.19
N PRO A 351 -21.50 -7.04 -23.89
CA PRO A 351 -20.98 -6.24 -25.01
C PRO A 351 -19.87 -5.28 -24.61
N LEU A 352 -19.94 -4.70 -23.40
CA LEU A 352 -18.89 -3.82 -22.88
C LEU A 352 -17.59 -4.60 -22.63
N ARG A 353 -17.68 -5.85 -22.15
CA ARG A 353 -16.51 -6.73 -21.97
C ARG A 353 -15.85 -7.06 -23.30
N GLU A 354 -16.64 -7.36 -24.33
CA GLU A 354 -16.11 -7.68 -25.67
C GLU A 354 -15.30 -6.51 -26.24
N VAL A 355 -15.84 -5.29 -26.16
CA VAL A 355 -15.12 -4.07 -26.56
C VAL A 355 -13.87 -3.86 -25.70
N PHE A 356 -13.95 -4.04 -24.38
CA PHE A 356 -12.77 -3.91 -23.51
C PHE A 356 -11.68 -4.93 -23.85
N THR A 357 -12.06 -6.18 -24.13
CA THR A 357 -11.14 -7.24 -24.59
C THR A 357 -10.50 -6.86 -25.92
N GLU A 358 -11.27 -6.37 -26.90
CA GLU A 358 -10.73 -5.89 -28.18
C GLU A 358 -9.70 -4.77 -27.99
N LEU A 359 -10.00 -3.80 -27.12
CA LEU A 359 -9.07 -2.70 -26.82
C LEU A 359 -7.79 -3.21 -26.16
N VAL A 360 -7.92 -4.12 -25.19
CA VAL A 360 -6.79 -4.75 -24.49
C VAL A 360 -5.94 -5.57 -25.46
N ASP A 361 -6.53 -6.38 -26.33
CA ASP A 361 -5.80 -7.27 -27.24
C ASP A 361 -5.09 -6.48 -28.35
N ASN A 362 -5.74 -5.43 -28.87
CA ASN A 362 -5.24 -4.70 -30.03
C ASN A 362 -4.37 -3.48 -29.71
N HIS A 363 -4.37 -2.97 -28.46
CA HIS A 363 -3.66 -1.72 -28.12
C HIS A 363 -2.72 -1.86 -26.92
N ALA A 364 -1.41 -1.86 -27.18
CA ALA A 364 -0.38 -1.94 -26.12
C ALA A 364 -0.45 -0.78 -25.11
N SER A 365 -0.83 0.42 -25.54
CA SER A 365 -1.00 1.58 -24.66
C SER A 365 -2.11 1.36 -23.63
N VAL A 366 -3.23 0.74 -24.04
CA VAL A 366 -4.35 0.37 -23.14
C VAL A 366 -3.87 -0.67 -22.13
N ARG A 367 -3.19 -1.73 -22.59
CA ARG A 367 -2.61 -2.75 -21.69
C ARG A 367 -1.69 -2.13 -20.64
N ARG A 368 -0.72 -1.32 -21.07
CA ARG A 368 0.23 -0.65 -20.18
C ARG A 368 -0.47 0.28 -19.18
N HIS A 369 -1.52 1.00 -19.60
CA HIS A 369 -2.29 1.84 -18.71
C HIS A 369 -3.02 1.03 -17.62
N LEU A 370 -3.72 -0.05 -17.99
CA LEU A 370 -4.46 -0.88 -17.03
C LEU A 370 -3.54 -1.64 -16.08
N VAL A 371 -2.44 -2.22 -16.60
CA VAL A 371 -1.42 -2.89 -15.77
C VAL A 371 -0.80 -1.89 -14.81
N GLY A 372 -0.43 -0.71 -15.28
CA GLY A 372 0.13 0.35 -14.44
C GLY A 372 -0.80 0.77 -13.30
N MET A 373 -2.08 0.91 -13.61
CA MET A 373 -3.13 1.26 -12.65
C MET A 373 -3.32 0.19 -11.57
N VAL A 374 -3.42 -1.09 -11.93
CA VAL A 374 -3.66 -2.19 -10.97
C VAL A 374 -2.43 -2.49 -10.11
N THR A 375 -1.23 -2.31 -10.66
CA THR A 375 0.03 -2.61 -9.96
C THR A 375 0.54 -1.46 -9.10
N GLY A 376 0.02 -0.25 -9.30
CA GLY A 376 0.56 0.98 -8.71
C GLY A 376 1.85 1.48 -9.38
N LEU A 377 2.31 0.82 -10.44
CA LEU A 377 3.57 1.17 -11.10
C LEU A 377 3.47 2.43 -11.96
N ASP A 378 2.27 2.90 -12.28
CA ASP A 378 2.05 4.13 -13.05
C ASP A 378 1.85 5.40 -12.21
N ILE A 379 1.88 5.27 -10.87
CA ILE A 379 1.70 6.40 -9.96
C ILE A 379 2.74 7.47 -10.29
N ARG A 380 2.26 8.70 -10.42
CA ARG A 380 3.07 9.90 -10.65
C ARG A 380 2.60 10.99 -9.70
N HIS A 381 3.52 11.55 -8.93
CA HIS A 381 3.29 12.68 -8.06
C HIS A 381 3.66 13.99 -8.76
N ASP A 382 2.97 15.07 -8.41
CA ASP A 382 3.38 16.41 -8.83
C ASP A 382 4.58 16.84 -7.99
N VAL A 383 5.75 16.86 -8.62
CA VAL A 383 7.01 17.25 -7.98
C VAL A 383 7.49 18.65 -8.37
N GLY A 384 6.68 19.40 -9.13
CA GLY A 384 7.03 20.73 -9.64
C GLY A 384 7.39 20.78 -11.11
N ALA A 385 8.12 21.84 -11.47
CA ALA A 385 8.48 22.14 -12.85
C ALA A 385 9.42 21.08 -13.47
N GLY A 386 9.28 20.90 -14.79
CA GLY A 386 10.09 19.98 -15.60
C GLY A 386 9.22 19.04 -16.43
N GLU A 387 9.74 18.64 -17.59
CA GLU A 387 8.98 17.84 -18.57
C GLU A 387 9.45 16.39 -18.68
N HIS A 388 10.54 16.04 -17.99
CA HIS A 388 11.14 14.72 -18.15
C HIS A 388 10.20 13.60 -17.69
N PRO A 389 10.02 12.51 -18.46
CA PRO A 389 9.00 11.48 -18.20
C PRO A 389 9.11 10.76 -16.84
N LEU A 390 10.32 10.72 -16.26
CA LEU A 390 10.57 10.12 -14.94
C LEU A 390 10.24 11.04 -13.76
N LEU A 391 10.11 12.36 -13.95
CA LEU A 391 9.81 13.27 -12.84
C LEU A 391 8.49 12.90 -12.16
N GLY A 392 8.55 12.71 -10.85
CA GLY A 392 7.42 12.32 -10.01
C GLY A 392 7.03 10.85 -10.13
N ARG A 393 7.73 10.04 -10.93
CA ARG A 393 7.53 8.58 -10.98
C ARG A 393 8.49 7.87 -10.02
N ARG A 394 8.14 6.65 -9.65
CA ARG A 394 9.08 5.73 -9.01
C ARG A 394 10.28 5.48 -9.94
N LEU A 395 11.48 5.40 -9.37
CA LEU A 395 12.66 4.91 -10.10
C LEU A 395 12.62 3.37 -10.10
N PRO A 396 12.61 2.69 -11.27
CA PRO A 396 12.67 1.23 -11.32
C PRO A 396 13.98 0.68 -10.77
N GLU A 397 14.01 -0.61 -10.44
CA GLU A 397 15.25 -1.25 -10.00
C GLU A 397 16.29 -1.23 -11.12
N ARG A 398 17.50 -0.80 -10.78
CA ARG A 398 18.65 -0.75 -11.69
C ARG A 398 19.88 -1.23 -10.94
N GLU A 399 20.67 -2.08 -11.60
CA GLU A 399 22.03 -2.38 -11.14
C GLU A 399 22.90 -1.14 -11.37
N LEU A 400 23.73 -0.82 -10.40
CA LEU A 400 24.66 0.29 -10.41
C LEU A 400 26.05 -0.23 -10.03
N LEU A 401 27.10 0.44 -10.52
CA LEU A 401 28.47 0.23 -10.05
C LEU A 401 28.90 1.45 -9.23
N VAL A 402 29.15 1.25 -7.94
CA VAL A 402 29.69 2.28 -7.03
C VAL A 402 31.10 1.85 -6.66
N ASP A 403 32.11 2.65 -7.02
CA ASP A 403 33.53 2.33 -6.82
C ASP A 403 33.96 0.94 -7.35
N GLY A 404 33.30 0.48 -8.43
CA GLY A 404 33.54 -0.82 -9.05
C GLY A 404 32.80 -2.00 -8.39
N GLU A 405 32.06 -1.76 -7.30
CA GLU A 405 31.21 -2.76 -6.64
C GLU A 405 29.76 -2.69 -7.13
N LYS A 406 29.15 -3.85 -7.35
CA LYS A 406 27.75 -3.95 -7.77
C LYS A 406 26.83 -3.64 -6.60
N THR A 407 25.90 -2.72 -6.84
CA THR A 407 24.78 -2.41 -5.95
C THR A 407 23.51 -2.20 -6.77
N SER A 408 22.42 -1.77 -6.13
CA SER A 408 21.19 -1.39 -6.82
C SER A 408 20.56 -0.14 -6.25
N VAL A 409 19.72 0.51 -7.05
CA VAL A 409 18.92 1.67 -6.61
C VAL A 409 18.13 1.36 -5.34
N PHE A 410 17.49 0.19 -5.26
CA PHE A 410 16.72 -0.17 -4.07
C PHE A 410 17.62 -0.41 -2.86
N ALA A 411 18.81 -0.98 -3.04
CA ALA A 411 19.75 -1.17 -1.95
C ALA A 411 20.20 0.16 -1.33
N LEU A 412 20.42 1.20 -2.15
CA LEU A 412 20.76 2.55 -1.69
C LEU A 412 19.64 3.21 -0.86
N LEU A 413 18.37 2.79 -1.05
CA LEU A 413 17.22 3.31 -0.32
C LEU A 413 16.95 2.61 1.02
N ASN A 414 17.69 1.53 1.34
CA ASN A 414 17.46 0.73 2.55
C ASN A 414 17.55 1.53 3.85
N ALA A 415 18.41 2.56 3.88
CA ALA A 415 18.58 3.43 5.04
C ALA A 415 17.40 4.40 5.26
N GLY A 416 16.42 4.44 4.36
CA GLY A 416 15.29 5.37 4.44
C GLY A 416 15.67 6.83 4.21
N ARG A 417 16.82 7.08 3.56
CA ARG A 417 17.33 8.42 3.20
C ARG A 417 17.04 8.73 1.74
N ALA A 418 17.06 10.02 1.41
CA ALA A 418 17.05 10.44 0.02
C ALA A 418 18.40 10.17 -0.62
N VAL A 419 18.41 9.86 -1.92
CA VAL A 419 19.63 9.56 -2.68
C VAL A 419 19.75 10.53 -3.84
N LEU A 420 20.88 11.21 -3.95
CA LEU A 420 21.28 11.97 -5.13
C LEU A 420 22.28 11.13 -5.92
N LEU A 421 21.83 10.52 -7.01
CA LEU A 421 22.67 9.76 -7.92
C LEU A 421 23.37 10.73 -8.87
N GLU A 422 24.69 10.62 -8.95
CA GLU A 422 25.55 11.29 -9.93
C GLU A 422 26.07 10.22 -10.89
N LEU A 423 25.68 10.30 -12.17
CA LEU A 423 25.88 9.23 -13.15
C LEU A 423 26.87 9.63 -14.25
N GLY A 424 27.79 8.73 -14.59
CA GLY A 424 28.67 8.88 -15.74
C GLY A 424 29.78 9.92 -15.61
N GLY A 425 30.13 10.33 -14.39
CA GLY A 425 31.26 11.23 -14.12
C GLY A 425 31.04 12.13 -12.91
N ASP A 426 32.00 13.04 -12.68
CA ASP A 426 31.87 14.12 -11.69
C ASP A 426 31.21 15.33 -12.36
N HIS A 427 30.01 15.68 -11.90
CA HIS A 427 29.23 16.81 -12.41
C HIS A 427 29.06 17.91 -11.35
N GLY A 428 29.76 17.81 -10.21
CA GLY A 428 29.66 18.75 -9.10
C GLY A 428 28.36 18.62 -8.29
N LEU A 429 27.59 17.54 -8.45
CA LEU A 429 26.32 17.35 -7.73
C LEU A 429 26.55 17.18 -6.23
N GLY A 430 27.64 16.49 -5.85
CA GLY A 430 28.02 16.30 -4.44
C GLY A 430 28.36 17.61 -3.74
N GLU A 431 29.11 18.50 -4.39
CA GLU A 431 29.46 19.81 -3.84
C GLU A 431 28.22 20.68 -3.65
N ALA A 432 27.33 20.71 -4.66
CA ALA A 432 26.08 21.46 -4.60
C ALA A 432 25.12 20.96 -3.51
N ALA A 433 25.15 19.66 -3.21
CA ALA A 433 24.31 19.03 -2.19
C ALA A 433 24.95 18.94 -0.79
N ALA A 434 26.17 19.44 -0.60
CA ALA A 434 26.94 19.28 0.65
C ALA A 434 26.18 19.81 1.89
N GLY A 435 25.39 20.88 1.74
CA GLY A 435 24.55 21.44 2.81
C GLY A 435 23.40 20.53 3.27
N TRP A 436 23.11 19.46 2.53
CA TRP A 436 22.04 18.49 2.83
C TRP A 436 22.59 17.10 3.19
N ALA A 437 23.90 16.95 3.39
CA ALA A 437 24.55 15.66 3.64
C ALA A 437 24.02 14.92 4.88
N ASP A 438 23.31 15.59 5.78
CA ASP A 438 22.63 14.99 6.94
C ASP A 438 21.32 14.27 6.56
N ARG A 439 20.73 14.58 5.40
CA ARG A 439 19.41 14.10 4.94
C ARG A 439 19.46 13.39 3.59
N VAL A 440 20.36 13.81 2.71
CA VAL A 440 20.55 13.30 1.36
C VAL A 440 21.91 12.62 1.27
N GLU A 441 21.93 11.40 0.76
CA GLU A 441 23.15 10.66 0.44
C GLU A 441 23.50 10.86 -1.03
N THR A 442 24.65 11.44 -1.30
CA THR A 442 25.14 11.56 -2.68
C THR A 442 25.96 10.34 -3.05
N VAL A 443 25.61 9.70 -4.15
CA VAL A 443 26.25 8.48 -4.64
C VAL A 443 26.67 8.69 -6.08
N ARG A 444 27.98 8.55 -6.33
CA ARG A 444 28.52 8.48 -7.69
C ARG A 444 28.45 7.05 -8.17
N ALA A 445 27.86 6.84 -9.34
CA ALA A 445 27.67 5.51 -9.89
C ALA A 445 27.81 5.49 -11.42
N ASP A 446 28.36 4.39 -11.93
CA ASP A 446 28.22 4.05 -13.35
C ASP A 446 26.96 3.20 -13.54
N GLN A 447 26.17 3.52 -14.56
CA GLN A 447 25.02 2.71 -14.95
C GLN A 447 25.40 1.89 -16.19
N PRO A 448 25.44 0.55 -16.12
CA PRO A 448 25.94 -0.28 -17.22
C PRO A 448 25.06 -0.24 -18.48
N ASP A 449 23.74 0.02 -18.34
CA ASP A 449 22.79 0.12 -19.46
C ASP A 449 21.78 1.25 -19.21
N CYS A 450 21.73 2.26 -20.08
CA CYS A 450 20.77 3.36 -20.00
C CYS A 450 20.30 3.84 -21.39
N ASP A 451 19.00 3.73 -21.66
CA ASP A 451 18.38 4.17 -22.92
C ASP A 451 18.23 5.71 -23.05
N ALA A 452 18.37 6.46 -21.95
CA ALA A 452 18.29 7.93 -21.93
C ALA A 452 19.28 8.54 -20.92
N PRO A 453 20.45 9.05 -21.36
CA PRO A 453 21.50 9.48 -20.44
C PRO A 453 21.04 10.68 -19.59
N VAL A 454 21.18 10.53 -18.28
CA VAL A 454 20.94 11.58 -17.27
C VAL A 454 22.21 11.71 -16.43
N ASP A 455 22.62 12.93 -16.11
CA ASP A 455 23.82 13.21 -15.31
C ASP A 455 23.53 13.09 -13.80
N GLY A 456 22.27 13.34 -13.41
CA GLY A 456 21.87 13.33 -12.01
C GLY A 456 20.40 12.99 -11.79
N ILE A 457 20.12 12.28 -10.70
CA ILE A 457 18.75 11.96 -10.26
C ILE A 457 18.64 12.13 -8.75
N LEU A 458 17.70 12.96 -8.30
CA LEU A 458 17.33 13.06 -6.88
C LEU A 458 16.13 12.18 -6.61
N VAL A 459 16.34 11.13 -5.81
CA VAL A 459 15.32 10.15 -5.41
C VAL A 459 14.94 10.40 -3.96
N ARG A 460 13.64 10.57 -3.71
CA ARG A 460 13.07 10.68 -2.35
C ARG A 460 13.21 9.35 -1.59
N PRO A 461 13.11 9.37 -0.25
CA PRO A 461 13.15 8.15 0.56
C PRO A 461 12.11 7.09 0.16
N ASP A 462 10.98 7.49 -0.41
CA ASP A 462 9.90 6.61 -0.91
C ASP A 462 10.12 6.10 -2.35
N GLY A 463 11.29 6.37 -2.94
CA GLY A 463 11.70 5.87 -4.26
C GLY A 463 11.18 6.66 -5.44
N TYR A 464 10.55 7.83 -5.22
CA TYR A 464 10.07 8.71 -6.28
C TYR A 464 11.09 9.77 -6.67
N VAL A 465 11.21 10.03 -7.97
CA VAL A 465 12.14 11.02 -8.53
C VAL A 465 11.60 12.43 -8.28
N ALA A 466 12.34 13.22 -7.49
CA ALA A 466 12.02 14.61 -7.15
C ALA A 466 12.65 15.63 -8.10
N TRP A 467 13.80 15.29 -8.69
CA TRP A 467 14.53 16.11 -9.64
C TRP A 467 15.43 15.22 -10.51
N LEU A 468 15.76 15.69 -11.72
CA LEU A 468 16.78 15.07 -12.56
C LEU A 468 17.44 16.10 -13.48
N ALA A 469 18.69 15.84 -13.83
CA ALA A 469 19.43 16.54 -14.87
C ALA A 469 19.58 15.64 -16.11
N PRO A 470 18.95 15.99 -17.25
CA PRO A 470 19.33 15.41 -18.53
C PRO A 470 20.82 15.63 -18.80
N GLN A 471 21.43 14.78 -19.62
CA GLN A 471 22.84 14.92 -19.97
C GLN A 471 23.17 16.33 -20.49
N GLY A 472 24.18 16.96 -19.90
CA GLY A 472 24.66 18.30 -20.22
C GLY A 472 23.84 19.45 -19.62
N ALA A 473 22.78 19.18 -18.84
CA ALA A 473 21.96 20.22 -18.22
C ALA A 473 22.63 20.89 -17.00
N GLY A 474 23.65 20.25 -16.41
CA GLY A 474 24.36 20.75 -15.24
C GLY A 474 23.50 20.74 -13.97
N LEU A 475 23.66 21.77 -13.11
CA LEU A 475 23.10 21.83 -11.76
C LEU A 475 21.75 22.57 -11.66
N GLU A 476 21.12 22.90 -12.79
CA GLU A 476 19.93 23.75 -12.82
C GLU A 476 18.78 23.15 -11.99
N GLY A 477 18.25 23.94 -11.05
CA GLY A 477 17.13 23.57 -10.19
C GLY A 477 17.44 22.56 -9.08
N LEU A 478 18.67 22.04 -8.95
CA LEU A 478 19.01 21.05 -7.90
C LEU A 478 18.82 21.63 -6.50
N THR A 479 19.39 22.80 -6.22
CA THR A 479 19.31 23.44 -4.90
C THR A 479 17.87 23.77 -4.52
N ASP A 480 17.05 24.19 -5.50
CA ASP A 480 15.62 24.45 -5.29
C ASP A 480 14.86 23.16 -4.97
N ALA A 481 15.17 22.05 -5.66
CA ALA A 481 14.60 20.75 -5.36
C ALA A 481 15.01 20.24 -3.97
N LEU A 482 16.29 20.36 -3.61
CA LEU A 482 16.79 20.01 -2.28
C LEU A 482 16.10 20.83 -1.18
N ALA A 483 15.96 22.16 -1.38
CA ALA A 483 15.27 23.04 -0.46
C ALA A 483 13.78 22.70 -0.32
N ARG A 484 13.10 22.44 -1.45
CA ARG A 484 11.68 22.09 -1.50
C ARG A 484 11.35 20.80 -0.76
N TRP A 485 12.21 19.79 -0.85
CA TRP A 485 11.92 18.45 -0.30
C TRP A 485 12.57 18.19 1.06
N PHE A 486 13.72 18.81 1.34
CA PHE A 486 14.52 18.49 2.53
C PHE A 486 14.81 19.69 3.43
N GLY A 487 14.31 20.88 3.10
CA GLY A 487 14.47 22.09 3.91
C GLY A 487 15.76 22.85 3.57
N PRO A 488 16.11 23.93 4.29
CA PRO A 488 17.33 24.67 4.03
C PRO A 488 18.58 23.81 4.25
N ALA A 489 19.69 24.20 3.60
CA ALA A 489 21.02 23.69 3.91
C ALA A 489 21.34 23.89 5.40
N SER A 490 22.01 22.89 5.99
CA SER A 490 22.41 22.86 7.41
C SER A 490 23.53 23.83 7.73
#